data_AF-A0A090GMG9-F1
#
_entry.id   AF-A0A090GMG9-F1
#
_cell.length_a   1.000
_cell.length_b   1.000
_cell.length_c   1.000
_cell.angle_alpha   90.00
_cell.angle_beta   90.00
_cell.angle_gamma   90.00
#
_symmetry.space_group_name_H-M   'P 1'
#
loop_
_entity.id
_entity.type
_entity.pdbx_description
1 polymer ?
#
loop_
_entity_poly.entity_id
_entity_poly.type
_entity_poly.pdbx_seq_one_letter_code
_entity_poly.pdbx_strand_id
1 'polypeptide(L)'
;MRVARLEVGRTWTRGGPRAGVWPSTQRHLAAILACDVVGYSRLMERDERGTLERLKTYRKDLLEPLVSEHHGRVVKLTGDGMLCEFASVVNAVTSAMAIQQALAEHESETPEEERIRFRIGVNLGDVVCEEDGDIYGDGVNIAARLESVADPGSVVVSGTAYDHLQGKLDCGFTPLGDLRLKNIERPVRAYRVEADASAAPPPLPEKPSIAVLPFTNMSGDPDQEYFADGLVEDIITGLSRVDSFFVIARNSSFTYKGRAVDLRQVGRELGVRYVLEGSIRRAGSRVRISGQLVDAISGHHVWADRFEGDMCDIFDLQDKVTESVVGAVEPSIRLEEIKQARMKPTDYMSAYDLYLRALPRFYSMTREGFADVRRLTNEALSIDPGFNLAKALGAYIRSISVSQCWHEPDDTRVATRMAREVLAEARDDPTSLRFAAQVIAYSAKDYEMALATIERSLRLNPNSAQGHTSCGWVNAHSGRPLVAIEHFHRAMRLSPVDPEKGIALSGIGMSYLMLERYEEALAWGERALHEMPNYGSSHRVLIMALVKLNRLDEARAAAQRLMEAFPTYTLTLQRQINPWQDKVFGERYVEALGVAGVPE
;
A
#
# COMPACT_ATOMS: atom_id res chain seq x y z
N MET A 1 -2.55 1.01 59.77
CA MET A 1 -2.15 2.24 60.51
C MET A 1 -1.65 3.28 59.51
N ARG A 2 -1.70 4.58 59.85
CA ARG A 2 -1.17 5.69 59.03
C ARG A 2 0.31 5.92 59.39
N VAL A 3 1.23 6.06 58.43
CA VAL A 3 1.58 7.29 57.68
C VAL A 3 2.01 8.45 58.60
N ALA A 4 3.23 8.96 58.39
CA ALA A 4 3.74 10.20 58.94
C ALA A 4 4.13 11.18 57.80
N ARG A 5 3.99 12.48 58.05
CA ARG A 5 4.45 13.60 57.22
C ARG A 5 5.50 14.40 57.99
N LEU A 6 6.31 15.21 57.31
CA LEU A 6 7.08 16.29 57.96
C LEU A 6 7.30 17.50 57.04
N GLU A 7 6.93 18.68 57.55
CA GLU A 7 6.83 20.00 56.90
C GLU A 7 7.01 21.07 58.03
N VAL A 8 7.66 22.24 57.95
CA VAL A 8 8.72 22.84 57.09
C VAL A 8 9.31 24.06 57.88
N GLY A 9 10.59 24.47 57.70
CA GLY A 9 11.17 25.61 58.45
C GLY A 9 12.36 26.31 57.76
N ARG A 10 12.53 27.64 57.94
CA ARG A 10 13.47 28.52 57.20
C ARG A 10 14.43 29.31 58.11
N THR A 11 15.60 29.72 57.59
CA THR A 11 16.23 31.06 57.78
C THR A 11 17.42 31.29 56.81
N TRP A 12 17.77 32.57 56.56
CA TRP A 12 18.90 33.06 55.71
C TRP A 12 19.75 34.07 56.54
N THR A 13 20.95 34.61 56.20
CA THR A 13 21.82 34.71 55.00
C THR A 13 23.29 34.39 55.42
N ARG A 14 24.47 34.76 54.85
CA ARG A 14 24.98 35.65 53.74
C ARG A 14 26.45 35.20 53.41
N GLY A 15 27.21 35.89 52.53
CA GLY A 15 28.68 35.61 52.43
C GLY A 15 29.50 36.33 51.34
N GLY A 16 29.43 35.86 50.08
CA GLY A 16 30.32 36.27 48.97
C GLY A 16 31.66 35.47 48.93
N PRO A 17 32.52 35.67 47.90
CA PRO A 17 32.47 36.66 46.82
C PRO A 17 32.33 36.10 45.38
N ARG A 18 31.93 36.99 44.46
CA ARG A 18 32.14 36.97 42.98
C ARG A 18 32.14 35.60 42.26
N ALA A 19 30.99 35.24 41.68
CA ALA A 19 30.96 34.38 40.51
C ALA A 19 31.62 35.08 39.31
N GLY A 20 32.37 34.33 38.49
CA GLY A 20 32.73 34.77 37.15
C GLY A 20 31.53 34.68 36.22
N VAL A 21 31.36 35.67 35.34
CA VAL A 21 30.31 35.61 34.30
C VAL A 21 30.80 34.68 33.19
N TRP A 22 30.21 33.50 33.10
CA TRP A 22 30.12 32.76 31.85
C TRP A 22 28.82 33.19 31.15
N PRO A 23 28.86 33.63 29.87
CA PRO A 23 27.63 33.78 29.08
C PRO A 23 26.94 32.42 28.98
N SER A 24 25.61 32.39 29.02
CA SER A 24 24.85 31.16 29.20
C SER A 24 24.65 30.40 27.88
N THR A 25 25.72 29.79 27.38
CA THR A 25 25.68 28.88 26.23
C THR A 25 24.82 27.67 26.58
N GLN A 26 23.59 27.64 26.07
CA GLN A 26 22.64 26.59 26.38
C GLN A 26 22.90 25.37 25.50
N ARG A 27 22.90 24.18 26.11
CA ARG A 27 22.97 22.90 25.41
C ARG A 27 21.64 22.18 25.45
N HIS A 28 21.23 21.65 24.31
CA HIS A 28 20.04 20.81 24.16
C HIS A 28 20.18 19.85 22.98
N LEU A 29 19.36 18.80 23.00
CA LEU A 29 19.20 17.88 21.88
C LEU A 29 18.29 18.53 20.83
N ALA A 30 18.72 18.56 19.57
CA ALA A 30 17.93 19.11 18.47
C ALA A 30 18.02 18.23 17.21
N ALA A 31 16.98 18.29 16.37
CA ALA A 31 17.02 17.73 15.03
C ALA A 31 17.48 18.81 14.05
N ILE A 32 18.64 18.60 13.43
CA ILE A 32 19.32 19.56 12.57
C ILE A 32 19.20 19.11 11.12
N LEU A 33 18.70 20.01 10.26
CA LEU A 33 18.59 19.84 8.82
C LEU A 33 19.62 20.78 8.15
N ALA A 34 20.50 20.21 7.35
CA ALA A 34 21.41 20.96 6.47
C ALA A 34 21.08 20.63 5.01
N CYS A 35 21.11 21.63 4.12
CA CYS A 35 20.94 21.42 2.69
C CYS A 35 21.85 22.31 1.83
N ASP A 36 22.20 21.85 0.62
CA ASP A 36 23.02 22.55 -0.40
C ASP A 36 22.42 22.44 -1.81
N VAL A 37 22.94 23.20 -2.77
CA VAL A 37 22.51 23.14 -4.19
C VAL A 37 23.51 22.36 -5.05
N VAL A 38 23.01 21.28 -5.65
CA VAL A 38 23.82 20.36 -6.47
C VAL A 38 24.44 21.09 -7.67
N GLY A 39 25.75 21.20 -7.65
CA GLY A 39 26.51 21.80 -8.76
C GLY A 39 26.27 23.31 -8.92
N TYR A 40 25.96 24.02 -7.83
CA TYR A 40 25.71 25.47 -7.81
C TYR A 40 26.68 26.28 -8.69
N SER A 41 27.99 26.05 -8.60
CA SER A 41 28.99 26.75 -9.42
C SER A 41 28.76 26.61 -10.93
N ARG A 42 28.35 25.42 -11.41
CA ARG A 42 28.07 25.15 -12.82
C ARG A 42 26.78 25.85 -13.29
N LEU A 43 25.79 25.99 -12.41
CA LEU A 43 24.57 26.76 -12.70
C LEU A 43 24.90 28.26 -12.79
N MET A 44 25.71 28.77 -11.85
CA MET A 44 26.19 30.16 -11.85
C MET A 44 27.08 30.49 -13.05
N GLU A 45 27.90 29.56 -13.55
CA GLU A 45 28.68 29.73 -14.78
C GLU A 45 27.80 29.79 -16.06
N ARG A 46 26.61 29.18 -16.04
CA ARG A 46 25.68 29.13 -17.18
C ARG A 46 24.70 30.31 -17.20
N ASP A 47 24.14 30.64 -16.03
CA ASP A 47 23.28 31.81 -15.82
C ASP A 47 23.36 32.26 -14.35
N GLU A 48 24.36 33.08 -14.03
CA GLU A 48 24.55 33.72 -12.71
C GLU A 48 23.28 34.42 -12.23
N ARG A 49 22.55 35.10 -13.14
CA ARG A 49 21.45 35.97 -12.75
C ARG A 49 20.18 35.17 -12.50
N GLY A 50 19.73 34.36 -13.46
CA GLY A 50 18.52 33.55 -13.32
C GLY A 50 18.66 32.48 -12.24
N THR A 51 19.85 31.89 -12.05
CA THR A 51 20.11 30.96 -10.93
C THR A 51 19.98 31.68 -9.58
N LEU A 52 20.57 32.86 -9.43
CA LEU A 52 20.52 33.63 -8.18
C LEU A 52 19.13 34.22 -7.90
N GLU A 53 18.36 34.59 -8.92
CA GLU A 53 16.97 35.03 -8.78
C GLU A 53 16.06 33.85 -8.39
N ARG A 54 16.13 32.70 -9.10
CA ARG A 54 15.39 31.47 -8.75
C ARG A 54 15.70 30.97 -7.34
N LEU A 55 16.98 30.90 -6.96
CA LEU A 55 17.39 30.44 -5.63
C LEU A 55 16.87 31.35 -4.50
N LYS A 56 16.76 32.67 -4.74
CA LYS A 56 16.14 33.60 -3.77
C LYS A 56 14.63 33.38 -3.64
N THR A 57 13.93 33.15 -4.76
CA THR A 57 12.50 32.77 -4.75
C THR A 57 12.28 31.46 -4.00
N TYR A 58 12.97 30.37 -4.35
CA TYR A 58 12.80 29.10 -3.65
C TYR A 58 13.16 29.19 -2.15
N ARG A 59 14.14 30.00 -1.75
CA ARG A 59 14.44 30.23 -0.33
C ARG A 59 13.28 30.86 0.41
N LYS A 60 12.82 32.02 -0.05
CA LYS A 60 11.85 32.86 0.65
C LYS A 60 10.41 32.37 0.53
N ASP A 61 10.07 31.81 -0.62
CA ASP A 61 8.69 31.53 -1.02
C ASP A 61 8.36 30.02 -0.99
N LEU A 62 9.33 29.13 -0.69
CA LEU A 62 9.16 27.67 -0.58
C LEU A 62 9.87 27.06 0.65
N LEU A 63 11.19 27.23 0.80
CA LEU A 63 11.99 26.68 1.92
C LEU A 63 11.59 27.29 3.27
N GLU A 64 11.63 28.62 3.42
CA GLU A 64 11.28 29.32 4.66
C GLU A 64 9.84 29.01 5.14
N PRO A 65 8.80 29.01 4.27
CA PRO A 65 7.47 28.55 4.61
C PRO A 65 7.41 27.08 5.09
N LEU A 66 7.98 26.13 4.35
CA LEU A 66 7.92 24.69 4.70
C LEU A 66 8.72 24.35 5.96
N VAL A 67 9.79 25.09 6.26
CA VAL A 67 10.48 24.98 7.56
C VAL A 67 9.56 25.49 8.68
N SER A 68 8.91 26.65 8.50
CA SER A 68 8.04 27.25 9.51
C SER A 68 6.76 26.45 9.76
N GLU A 69 6.13 25.92 8.71
CA GLU A 69 4.91 25.10 8.77
C GLU A 69 5.13 23.86 9.63
N HIS A 70 6.24 23.16 9.42
CA HIS A 70 6.64 22.02 10.25
C HIS A 70 7.33 22.40 11.57
N HIS A 71 7.18 23.65 12.03
CA HIS A 71 7.68 24.15 13.33
C HIS A 71 9.21 24.08 13.49
N GLY A 72 9.93 24.21 12.39
CA GLY A 72 11.38 24.44 12.37
C GLY A 72 11.74 25.92 12.39
N ARG A 73 13.02 26.18 12.62
CA ARG A 73 13.64 27.51 12.61
C ARG A 73 14.80 27.49 11.62
N VAL A 74 14.82 28.42 10.66
CA VAL A 74 16.05 28.70 9.89
C VAL A 74 17.05 29.36 10.84
N VAL A 75 18.24 28.78 10.97
CA VAL A 75 19.32 29.33 11.80
C VAL A 75 20.19 30.27 10.98
N LYS A 76 20.70 29.79 9.84
CA LYS A 76 21.53 30.59 8.92
C LYS A 76 21.50 30.06 7.49
N LEU A 77 21.79 30.96 6.55
CA LEU A 77 22.04 30.64 5.14
C LEU A 77 23.55 30.44 4.94
N THR A 78 23.94 29.39 4.22
CA THR A 78 25.34 28.97 4.06
C THR A 78 25.74 28.98 2.59
N GLY A 79 25.90 30.18 2.03
CA GLY A 79 26.20 30.36 0.61
C GLY A 79 24.99 30.01 -0.27
N ASP A 80 25.05 28.89 -0.96
CA ASP A 80 23.97 28.23 -1.70
C ASP A 80 23.09 27.30 -0.83
N GLY A 81 23.59 26.87 0.33
CA GLY A 81 22.86 26.06 1.30
C GLY A 81 22.09 26.81 2.40
N MET A 82 21.45 26.05 3.29
CA MET A 82 20.71 26.51 4.47
C MET A 82 20.86 25.52 5.65
N LEU A 83 20.84 26.05 6.88
CA LEU A 83 20.85 25.29 8.12
C LEU A 83 19.61 25.59 8.98
N CYS A 84 18.90 24.55 9.39
CA CYS A 84 17.66 24.63 10.17
C CYS A 84 17.70 23.75 11.43
N GLU A 85 16.98 24.21 12.45
CA GLU A 85 16.78 23.55 13.74
C GLU A 85 15.30 23.19 13.93
N PHE A 86 15.03 21.96 14.40
CA PHE A 86 13.71 21.49 14.77
C PHE A 86 13.74 20.85 16.17
N ALA A 87 12.70 21.09 16.97
CA ALA A 87 12.50 20.40 18.25
C ALA A 87 12.05 18.93 18.09
N SER A 88 11.74 18.49 16.86
CA SER A 88 11.26 17.15 16.52
C SER A 88 11.92 16.66 15.25
N VAL A 89 12.48 15.44 15.30
CA VAL A 89 13.10 14.81 14.13
C VAL A 89 12.09 14.34 13.09
N VAL A 90 10.87 14.00 13.52
CA VAL A 90 9.74 13.70 12.63
C VAL A 90 9.51 14.92 11.73
N ASN A 91 9.32 16.09 12.36
CA ASN A 91 9.11 17.36 11.67
C ASN A 91 10.25 17.73 10.73
N ALA A 92 11.51 17.54 11.15
CA ALA A 92 12.67 17.81 10.31
C ALA A 92 12.67 16.97 9.02
N VAL A 93 12.29 15.70 9.12
CA VAL A 93 12.22 14.81 7.94
C VAL A 93 10.98 15.06 7.09
N THR A 94 9.81 15.35 7.68
CA THR A 94 8.62 15.78 6.91
C THR A 94 8.93 17.05 6.12
N SER A 95 9.58 18.04 6.74
CA SER A 95 9.99 19.28 6.07
C SER A 95 11.01 19.03 4.96
N ALA A 96 12.01 18.17 5.19
CA ALA A 96 12.96 17.76 4.17
C ALA A 96 12.29 17.08 2.95
N MET A 97 11.32 16.19 3.19
CA MET A 97 10.54 15.54 2.14
C MET A 97 9.68 16.54 1.36
N ALA A 98 8.95 17.42 2.05
CA ALA A 98 8.11 18.44 1.42
C ALA A 98 8.94 19.42 0.56
N ILE A 99 10.12 19.82 1.04
CA ILE A 99 11.06 20.66 0.28
C ILE A 99 11.51 19.96 -1.01
N GLN A 100 11.92 18.69 -0.96
CA GLN A 100 12.34 17.97 -2.16
C GLN A 100 11.17 17.76 -3.15
N GLN A 101 9.96 17.47 -2.66
CA GLN A 101 8.78 17.33 -3.52
C GLN A 101 8.44 18.65 -4.22
N ALA A 102 8.26 19.75 -3.46
CA ALA A 102 7.86 21.03 -4.03
C ALA A 102 8.92 21.58 -5.01
N LEU A 103 10.22 21.37 -4.74
CA LEU A 103 11.29 21.67 -5.71
C LEU A 103 11.17 20.82 -6.98
N ALA A 104 10.92 19.52 -6.87
CA ALA A 104 10.76 18.64 -8.04
C ALA A 104 9.55 19.00 -8.90
N GLU A 105 8.46 19.46 -8.29
CA GLU A 105 7.28 20.00 -8.98
C GLU A 105 7.60 21.33 -9.71
N HIS A 106 8.25 22.28 -9.02
CA HIS A 106 8.64 23.57 -9.60
C HIS A 106 9.73 23.49 -10.70
N GLU A 107 10.57 22.45 -10.68
CA GLU A 107 11.64 22.20 -11.65
C GLU A 107 11.22 21.20 -12.75
N SER A 108 9.94 20.79 -12.79
CA SER A 108 9.44 19.74 -13.68
C SER A 108 9.52 20.09 -15.17
N GLU A 109 9.26 21.35 -15.54
CA GLU A 109 9.31 21.86 -16.91
C GLU A 109 10.72 22.34 -17.35
N THR A 110 11.64 22.52 -16.40
CA THR A 110 13.00 23.03 -16.65
C THR A 110 13.91 21.95 -17.29
N PRO A 111 14.81 22.28 -18.24
CA PRO A 111 15.78 21.32 -18.77
C PRO A 111 16.66 20.72 -17.67
N GLU A 112 16.94 19.42 -17.70
CA GLU A 112 17.64 18.72 -16.59
C GLU A 112 19.00 19.36 -16.22
N GLU A 113 19.75 19.87 -17.21
CA GLU A 113 21.03 20.55 -16.98
C GLU A 113 20.92 21.86 -16.18
N GLU A 114 19.71 22.44 -16.07
CA GLU A 114 19.42 23.76 -15.50
C GLU A 114 18.54 23.69 -14.24
N ARG A 115 18.22 22.48 -13.75
CA ARG A 115 17.40 22.27 -12.55
C ARG A 115 18.16 22.56 -11.27
N ILE A 116 17.57 23.34 -10.36
CA ILE A 116 18.06 23.48 -8.99
C ILE A 116 17.60 22.25 -8.19
N ARG A 117 18.50 21.29 -7.99
CA ARG A 117 18.28 20.13 -7.09
C ARG A 117 19.01 20.38 -5.78
N PHE A 118 18.34 20.13 -4.66
CA PHE A 118 18.97 20.18 -3.34
C PHE A 118 19.42 18.79 -2.88
N ARG A 119 20.40 18.76 -1.96
CA ARG A 119 20.67 17.60 -1.09
C ARG A 119 20.30 17.97 0.33
N ILE A 120 19.81 17.01 1.11
CA ILE A 120 19.42 17.27 2.51
C ILE A 120 19.97 16.19 3.44
N GLY A 121 20.66 16.61 4.49
CA GLY A 121 21.13 15.77 5.60
C GLY A 121 20.41 16.14 6.90
N VAL A 122 19.86 15.14 7.59
CA VAL A 122 19.15 15.31 8.86
C VAL A 122 19.81 14.49 9.96
N ASN A 123 20.15 15.12 11.08
CA ASN A 123 20.74 14.46 12.24
C ASN A 123 20.03 14.85 13.54
N LEU A 124 19.91 13.90 14.47
CA LEU A 124 19.48 14.16 15.85
C LEU A 124 20.70 14.07 16.79
N GLY A 125 21.03 15.17 17.48
CA GLY A 125 22.20 15.25 18.35
C GLY A 125 22.26 16.53 19.20
N ASP A 126 23.23 16.58 20.12
CA ASP A 126 23.43 17.74 20.98
C ASP A 126 23.99 18.93 20.20
N VAL A 127 23.43 20.11 20.46
CA VAL A 127 23.90 21.40 19.96
C VAL A 127 24.15 22.39 21.10
N VAL A 128 24.97 23.39 20.80
CA VAL A 128 25.30 24.55 21.63
C VAL A 128 24.68 25.76 20.94
N CYS A 129 23.83 26.50 21.64
CA CYS A 129 23.20 27.73 21.15
C CYS A 129 23.91 28.95 21.76
N GLU A 130 24.30 29.92 20.93
CA GLU A 130 24.90 31.19 21.35
C GLU A 130 23.85 32.32 21.45
N GLU A 131 24.26 33.49 21.97
CA GLU A 131 23.34 34.59 22.32
C GLU A 131 22.70 35.29 21.09
N ASP A 132 23.24 35.06 19.90
CA ASP A 132 22.66 35.47 18.60
C ASP A 132 21.64 34.46 18.05
N GLY A 133 21.47 33.31 18.71
CA GLY A 133 20.61 32.21 18.28
C GLY A 133 21.25 31.27 17.26
N ASP A 134 22.55 31.40 16.97
CA ASP A 134 23.28 30.52 16.08
C ASP A 134 23.66 29.20 16.77
N ILE A 135 23.77 28.10 16.01
CA ILE A 135 24.01 26.75 16.55
C ILE A 135 25.35 26.14 16.13
N TYR A 136 26.00 25.48 17.08
CA TYR A 136 27.30 24.83 16.93
C TYR A 136 27.34 23.47 17.63
N GLY A 137 28.18 22.55 17.14
CA GLY A 137 28.40 21.25 17.79
C GLY A 137 28.56 20.10 16.81
N ASP A 138 28.85 18.92 17.35
CA ASP A 138 29.00 17.70 16.54
C ASP A 138 27.69 17.32 15.82
N GLY A 139 26.54 17.58 16.45
CA GLY A 139 25.23 17.38 15.84
C GLY A 139 25.02 18.14 14.53
N VAL A 140 25.59 19.36 14.42
CA VAL A 140 25.58 20.20 13.21
C VAL A 140 26.55 19.67 12.15
N ASN A 141 27.76 19.27 12.58
CA ASN A 141 28.77 18.69 11.69
C ASN A 141 28.28 17.39 11.03
N ILE A 142 27.59 16.53 11.79
CA ILE A 142 27.01 15.29 11.26
C ILE A 142 25.94 15.61 10.20
N ALA A 143 25.02 16.55 10.46
CA ALA A 143 23.98 16.93 9.48
C ALA A 143 24.57 17.39 8.15
N ALA A 144 25.53 18.33 8.19
CA ALA A 144 26.22 18.83 6.98
C ALA A 144 27.08 17.75 6.30
N ARG A 145 27.56 16.73 7.03
CA ARG A 145 28.27 15.60 6.41
C ARG A 145 27.33 14.59 5.76
N LEU A 146 26.13 14.39 6.31
CA LEU A 146 25.08 13.55 5.71
C LEU A 146 24.48 14.19 4.44
N GLU A 147 24.32 15.52 4.42
CA GLU A 147 24.02 16.29 3.20
C GLU A 147 25.06 16.00 2.12
N SER A 148 26.35 16.11 2.47
CA SER A 148 27.44 16.00 1.49
C SER A 148 27.60 14.62 0.84
N VAL A 149 26.91 13.59 1.35
CA VAL A 149 26.87 12.22 0.81
C VAL A 149 25.49 11.78 0.32
N ALA A 150 24.49 12.68 0.33
CA ALA A 150 23.19 12.43 -0.28
C ALA A 150 23.26 12.54 -1.81
N ASP A 151 22.39 11.80 -2.50
CA ASP A 151 22.21 11.95 -3.95
C ASP A 151 21.33 13.20 -4.25
N PRO A 152 21.45 13.81 -5.44
CA PRO A 152 20.63 14.94 -5.86
C PRO A 152 19.12 14.65 -5.75
N GLY A 153 18.39 15.49 -5.01
CA GLY A 153 16.95 15.30 -4.77
C GLY A 153 16.60 14.32 -3.63
N SER A 154 17.59 13.75 -2.92
CA SER A 154 17.34 12.83 -1.80
C SER A 154 17.52 13.48 -0.42
N VAL A 155 17.02 12.78 0.60
CA VAL A 155 17.24 13.11 2.02
C VAL A 155 17.99 11.94 2.67
N VAL A 156 19.02 12.23 3.47
CA VAL A 156 19.76 11.23 4.24
C VAL A 156 19.65 11.54 5.74
N VAL A 157 19.19 10.55 6.51
CA VAL A 157 19.06 10.64 7.98
C VAL A 157 20.18 9.88 8.69
N SER A 158 20.61 10.41 9.83
CA SER A 158 21.48 9.70 10.75
C SER A 158 20.78 8.49 11.39
N GLY A 159 21.54 7.54 11.89
CA GLY A 159 21.01 6.42 12.67
C GLY A 159 20.26 6.87 13.92
N THR A 160 20.75 7.91 14.62
CA THR A 160 20.08 8.48 15.80
C THR A 160 18.74 9.13 15.45
N ALA A 161 18.63 9.75 14.28
CA ALA A 161 17.37 10.23 13.74
C ALA A 161 16.45 9.06 13.39
N TYR A 162 16.93 8.09 12.61
CA TYR A 162 16.17 6.90 12.19
C TYR A 162 15.54 6.13 13.36
N ASP A 163 16.30 5.87 14.44
CA ASP A 163 15.81 5.19 15.64
C ASP A 163 14.59 5.90 16.28
N HIS A 164 14.48 7.22 16.10
CA HIS A 164 13.38 8.04 16.60
C HIS A 164 12.23 8.23 15.58
N LEU A 165 12.41 7.82 14.33
CA LEU A 165 11.40 7.91 13.25
C LEU A 165 10.59 6.62 13.06
N GLN A 166 11.08 5.48 13.54
CA GLN A 166 10.41 4.17 13.40
C GLN A 166 8.94 4.22 13.85
N GLY A 167 8.02 3.92 12.93
CA GLY A 167 6.57 3.92 13.17
C GLY A 167 5.92 5.29 13.36
N LYS A 168 6.56 6.39 12.90
CA LYS A 168 6.05 7.77 13.04
C LYS A 168 6.00 8.57 11.74
N LEU A 169 6.45 7.99 10.63
CA LEU A 169 6.33 8.52 9.27
C LEU A 169 5.95 7.39 8.34
N ASP A 170 5.05 7.69 7.40
CA ASP A 170 4.64 6.80 6.32
C ASP A 170 5.62 6.95 5.15
N CYS A 171 6.89 6.60 5.37
CA CYS A 171 7.95 6.69 4.36
C CYS A 171 8.97 5.55 4.48
N GLY A 172 9.64 5.23 3.36
CA GLY A 172 10.64 4.17 3.32
C GLY A 172 12.02 4.64 3.82
N PHE A 173 12.87 3.70 4.22
CA PHE A 173 14.24 3.98 4.62
C PHE A 173 15.20 2.92 4.06
N THR A 174 16.04 3.27 3.09
CA THR A 174 17.08 2.38 2.55
C THR A 174 18.37 2.54 3.37
N PRO A 175 18.91 1.48 3.98
CA PRO A 175 20.16 1.58 4.75
C PRO A 175 21.35 1.85 3.83
N LEU A 176 22.16 2.86 4.18
CA LEU A 176 23.43 3.19 3.51
C LEU A 176 24.65 2.58 4.26
N GLY A 177 24.40 1.92 5.39
CA GLY A 177 25.44 1.33 6.24
C GLY A 177 26.17 2.37 7.11
N ASP A 178 27.34 1.98 7.60
CA ASP A 178 28.18 2.78 8.51
C ASP A 178 29.13 3.69 7.74
N LEU A 179 28.71 4.94 7.51
CA LEU A 179 29.46 5.90 6.70
C LEU A 179 30.63 6.52 7.49
N ARG A 180 31.85 6.44 6.94
CA ARG A 180 33.03 7.16 7.46
C ARG A 180 33.05 8.60 6.95
N LEU A 181 32.32 9.46 7.66
CA LEU A 181 32.17 10.88 7.33
C LEU A 181 33.47 11.67 7.60
N LYS A 182 33.77 12.64 6.72
CA LYS A 182 35.04 13.40 6.79
C LYS A 182 35.16 14.21 8.08
N ASN A 183 36.24 13.95 8.81
CA ASN A 183 36.58 14.50 10.14
C ASN A 183 35.67 14.04 11.29
N ILE A 184 34.98 12.91 11.14
CA ILE A 184 34.22 12.27 12.23
C ILE A 184 34.91 10.95 12.59
N GLU A 185 35.30 10.80 13.86
CA GLU A 185 36.15 9.67 14.32
C GLU A 185 35.41 8.32 14.28
N ARG A 186 34.10 8.34 14.54
CA ARG A 186 33.24 7.16 14.55
C ARG A 186 32.45 7.07 13.23
N PRO A 187 32.28 5.87 12.65
CA PRO A 187 31.33 5.68 11.56
C PRO A 187 29.92 6.08 11.99
N VAL A 188 29.18 6.75 11.10
CA VAL A 188 27.80 7.15 11.32
C VAL A 188 26.91 6.25 10.46
N ARG A 189 26.18 5.34 11.12
CA ARG A 189 25.09 4.60 10.49
C ARG A 189 24.13 5.59 9.84
N ALA A 190 23.81 5.40 8.55
CA ALA A 190 22.97 6.32 7.79
C ALA A 190 21.91 5.58 6.99
N TYR A 191 20.79 6.26 6.73
CA TYR A 191 19.69 5.77 5.91
C TYR A 191 19.29 6.85 4.91
N ARG A 192 19.00 6.47 3.67
CA ARG A 192 18.28 7.30 2.71
C ARG A 192 16.81 7.27 3.09
N VAL A 193 16.18 8.43 3.18
CA VAL A 193 14.71 8.49 3.22
C VAL A 193 14.24 8.27 1.80
N GLU A 194 13.49 7.20 1.58
CA GLU A 194 12.67 7.10 0.38
C GLU A 194 11.49 8.03 0.62
N ALA A 195 11.43 9.14 -0.12
CA ALA A 195 10.22 9.94 -0.22
C ALA A 195 9.05 9.01 -0.57
N ASP A 196 7.88 9.30 0.00
CA ASP A 196 6.76 8.36 0.15
C ASP A 196 6.57 7.41 -1.05
N ALA A 197 6.38 6.11 -0.76
CA ALA A 197 6.11 5.08 -1.75
C ALA A 197 4.71 5.19 -2.39
N SER A 198 3.99 6.30 -2.17
CA SER A 198 3.29 7.03 -3.24
C SER A 198 4.24 7.34 -4.41
N ALA A 199 4.55 6.28 -5.17
CA ALA A 199 5.49 6.32 -6.29
C ALA A 199 5.13 7.42 -7.29
N ALA A 200 6.14 7.99 -7.95
CA ALA A 200 5.97 8.93 -9.05
C ALA A 200 4.82 8.46 -9.97
N PRO A 201 3.77 9.28 -10.14
CA PRO A 201 2.40 8.80 -10.36
C PRO A 201 2.34 7.78 -11.50
N PRO A 202 1.79 6.57 -11.25
CA PRO A 202 2.15 5.39 -12.04
C PRO A 202 1.84 5.62 -13.52
N PRO A 203 2.79 5.36 -14.44
CA PRO A 203 2.76 5.92 -15.78
C PRO A 203 1.48 5.53 -16.52
N LEU A 204 0.90 6.50 -17.25
CA LEU A 204 -0.30 6.31 -18.03
C LEU A 204 -0.12 5.12 -18.99
N PRO A 205 -1.03 4.13 -18.99
CA PRO A 205 -0.98 3.01 -19.92
C PRO A 205 -1.19 3.48 -21.36
N GLU A 206 -0.61 2.73 -22.32
CA GLU A 206 -0.85 2.94 -23.76
C GLU A 206 -2.31 2.64 -24.14
N LYS A 207 -2.95 1.69 -23.44
CA LYS A 207 -4.38 1.39 -23.56
C LYS A 207 -5.22 2.47 -22.86
N PRO A 208 -6.41 2.84 -23.38
CA PRO A 208 -7.36 3.71 -22.68
C PRO A 208 -7.58 3.25 -21.23
N SER A 209 -7.34 4.16 -20.29
CA SER A 209 -7.18 3.82 -18.87
C SER A 209 -8.24 4.50 -18.02
N ILE A 210 -8.96 3.71 -17.20
CA ILE A 210 -10.14 4.16 -16.45
C ILE A 210 -10.14 3.68 -14.99
N ALA A 211 -10.54 4.56 -14.09
CA ALA A 211 -10.98 4.21 -12.74
C ALA A 211 -12.47 4.53 -12.56
N VAL A 212 -13.18 3.71 -11.78
CA VAL A 212 -14.57 3.99 -11.37
C VAL A 212 -14.60 4.25 -9.87
N LEU A 213 -14.99 5.46 -9.47
CA LEU A 213 -15.12 5.84 -8.07
C LEU A 213 -16.42 5.30 -7.46
N PRO A 214 -16.50 5.16 -6.12
CA PRO A 214 -17.75 4.83 -5.43
C PRO A 214 -18.85 5.85 -5.75
N PHE A 215 -20.00 5.37 -6.24
CA PHE A 215 -21.12 6.23 -6.60
C PHE A 215 -21.87 6.67 -5.34
N THR A 216 -22.27 7.94 -5.29
CA THR A 216 -23.00 8.51 -4.15
C THR A 216 -24.38 7.86 -4.00
N ASN A 217 -24.63 7.22 -2.87
CA ASN A 217 -25.94 6.70 -2.50
C ASN A 217 -26.92 7.85 -2.21
N MET A 218 -27.86 8.08 -3.14
CA MET A 218 -28.93 9.06 -3.02
C MET A 218 -30.29 8.42 -2.69
N SER A 219 -30.29 7.21 -2.12
CA SER A 219 -31.51 6.48 -1.72
C SER A 219 -32.07 6.94 -0.37
N GLY A 220 -31.27 7.66 0.42
CA GLY A 220 -31.64 8.20 1.74
C GLY A 220 -31.58 7.18 2.89
N ASP A 221 -31.19 5.94 2.58
CA ASP A 221 -31.12 4.81 3.49
C ASP A 221 -29.66 4.28 3.55
N PRO A 222 -28.97 4.40 4.70
CA PRO A 222 -27.62 3.87 4.88
C PRO A 222 -27.53 2.34 4.77
N ASP A 223 -28.60 1.60 5.06
CA ASP A 223 -28.59 0.14 4.93
C ASP A 223 -28.54 -0.30 3.45
N GLN A 224 -28.75 0.61 2.49
CA GLN A 224 -28.64 0.34 1.06
C GLN A 224 -27.24 0.63 0.49
N GLU A 225 -26.27 1.00 1.33
CA GLU A 225 -24.90 1.34 0.89
C GLU A 225 -24.18 0.17 0.20
N TYR A 226 -24.38 -1.07 0.69
CA TYR A 226 -23.81 -2.27 0.06
C TYR A 226 -24.33 -2.52 -1.36
N PHE A 227 -25.56 -2.07 -1.67
CA PHE A 227 -26.16 -2.21 -3.00
C PHE A 227 -25.53 -1.21 -3.97
N ALA A 228 -25.24 0.02 -3.52
CA ALA A 228 -24.50 0.99 -4.31
C ALA A 228 -23.07 0.51 -4.60
N ASP A 229 -22.37 0.00 -3.57
CA ASP A 229 -21.02 -0.54 -3.70
C ASP A 229 -20.94 -1.76 -4.61
N GLY A 230 -21.87 -2.71 -4.47
CA GLY A 230 -21.93 -3.91 -5.31
C GLY A 230 -22.20 -3.59 -6.78
N LEU A 231 -23.07 -2.63 -7.07
CA LEU A 231 -23.36 -2.21 -8.45
C LEU A 231 -22.16 -1.53 -9.12
N VAL A 232 -21.34 -0.79 -8.35
CA VAL A 232 -20.07 -0.23 -8.84
C VAL A 232 -19.00 -1.32 -9.03
N GLU A 233 -18.94 -2.30 -8.12
CA GLU A 233 -18.04 -3.47 -8.24
C GLU A 233 -18.35 -4.32 -9.50
N ASP A 234 -19.62 -4.46 -9.86
CA ASP A 234 -20.04 -5.12 -11.11
C ASP A 234 -19.75 -4.26 -12.35
N ILE A 235 -19.90 -2.93 -12.31
CA ILE A 235 -19.47 -2.03 -13.41
C ILE A 235 -17.94 -2.13 -13.63
N ILE A 236 -17.14 -2.08 -12.55
CA ILE A 236 -15.69 -2.30 -12.62
C ILE A 236 -15.38 -3.67 -13.22
N THR A 237 -16.11 -4.71 -12.79
CA THR A 237 -15.93 -6.08 -13.28
C THR A 237 -16.29 -6.22 -14.76
N GLY A 238 -17.36 -5.56 -15.23
CA GLY A 238 -17.75 -5.51 -16.63
C GLY A 238 -16.71 -4.82 -17.51
N LEU A 239 -16.23 -3.65 -17.10
CA LEU A 239 -15.16 -2.93 -17.79
C LEU A 239 -13.84 -3.73 -17.81
N SER A 240 -13.51 -4.43 -16.71
CA SER A 240 -12.24 -5.17 -16.59
C SER A 240 -12.12 -6.37 -17.54
N ARG A 241 -13.25 -6.89 -18.03
CA ARG A 241 -13.32 -7.97 -19.04
C ARG A 241 -12.94 -7.51 -20.46
N VAL A 242 -12.94 -6.21 -20.71
CA VAL A 242 -12.55 -5.59 -21.99
C VAL A 242 -11.02 -5.52 -22.05
N ASP A 243 -10.36 -6.30 -22.92
CA ASP A 243 -8.89 -6.30 -22.99
C ASP A 243 -8.34 -4.96 -23.49
N SER A 244 -9.04 -4.31 -24.42
CA SER A 244 -8.61 -3.02 -25.00
C SER A 244 -8.48 -1.90 -23.96
N PHE A 245 -9.04 -2.05 -22.74
CA PHE A 245 -8.89 -1.12 -21.63
C PHE A 245 -7.81 -1.52 -20.62
N PHE A 246 -7.34 -0.53 -19.88
CA PHE A 246 -6.69 -0.70 -18.59
C PHE A 246 -7.65 -0.21 -17.49
N VAL A 247 -8.02 -1.07 -16.54
CA VAL A 247 -9.03 -0.75 -15.52
C VAL A 247 -8.41 -0.83 -14.13
N ILE A 248 -8.59 0.21 -13.32
CA ILE A 248 -8.18 0.19 -11.91
C ILE A 248 -9.19 -0.62 -11.08
N ALA A 249 -8.65 -1.50 -10.24
CA ALA A 249 -9.45 -2.36 -9.39
C ALA A 249 -10.14 -1.59 -8.25
N ARG A 250 -11.33 -2.08 -7.91
CA ARG A 250 -12.22 -1.64 -6.81
C ARG A 250 -11.47 -1.15 -5.57
N ASN A 251 -10.58 -1.97 -5.00
CA ASN A 251 -9.91 -1.67 -3.74
C ASN A 251 -9.17 -0.33 -3.75
N SER A 252 -8.48 0.00 -4.85
CA SER A 252 -7.80 1.29 -5.00
C SER A 252 -8.79 2.45 -5.13
N SER A 253 -9.78 2.35 -6.03
CA SER A 253 -10.78 3.41 -6.24
C SER A 253 -11.65 3.66 -5.00
N PHE A 254 -11.86 2.66 -4.16
CA PHE A 254 -12.70 2.76 -2.96
C PHE A 254 -11.98 3.44 -1.78
N THR A 255 -10.66 3.68 -1.86
CA THR A 255 -9.95 4.49 -0.85
C THR A 255 -10.49 5.93 -0.76
N TYR A 256 -10.99 6.46 -1.88
CA TYR A 256 -11.61 7.78 -1.99
C TYR A 256 -13.06 7.85 -1.49
N LYS A 257 -13.66 6.73 -1.03
CA LYS A 257 -15.06 6.70 -0.58
C LYS A 257 -15.32 7.73 0.52
N GLY A 258 -16.33 8.56 0.33
CA GLY A 258 -16.73 9.59 1.30
C GLY A 258 -15.80 10.80 1.40
N ARG A 259 -14.79 10.91 0.53
CA ARG A 259 -13.89 12.08 0.44
C ARG A 259 -14.36 13.03 -0.66
N ALA A 260 -14.19 14.34 -0.45
CA ALA A 260 -14.19 15.30 -1.56
C ALA A 260 -12.80 15.28 -2.20
N VAL A 261 -12.72 15.09 -3.52
CA VAL A 261 -11.46 14.83 -4.24
C VAL A 261 -11.42 15.61 -5.56
N ASP A 262 -10.22 16.06 -5.97
CA ASP A 262 -9.99 16.50 -7.35
C ASP A 262 -9.80 15.27 -8.24
N LEU A 263 -10.65 15.11 -9.26
CA LEU A 263 -10.56 14.00 -10.22
C LEU A 263 -9.22 14.00 -10.99
N ARG A 264 -8.55 15.15 -11.12
CA ARG A 264 -7.19 15.23 -11.69
C ARG A 264 -6.14 14.66 -10.74
N GLN A 265 -6.30 14.85 -9.43
CA GLN A 265 -5.45 14.23 -8.41
C GLN A 265 -5.65 12.71 -8.42
N VAL A 266 -6.91 12.24 -8.41
CA VAL A 266 -7.25 10.81 -8.54
C VAL A 266 -6.63 10.20 -9.81
N GLY A 267 -6.72 10.89 -10.95
CA GLY A 267 -6.11 10.44 -12.21
C GLY A 267 -4.58 10.30 -12.14
N ARG A 268 -3.89 11.21 -11.43
CA ARG A 268 -2.44 11.10 -11.18
C ARG A 268 -2.13 9.92 -10.25
N GLU A 269 -2.73 9.87 -9.07
CA GLU A 269 -2.45 8.86 -8.03
C GLU A 269 -2.73 7.42 -8.51
N LEU A 270 -3.81 7.21 -9.26
CA LEU A 270 -4.13 5.91 -9.84
C LEU A 270 -3.40 5.63 -11.18
N GLY A 271 -2.83 6.67 -11.80
CA GLY A 271 -2.21 6.57 -13.11
C GLY A 271 -3.21 6.23 -14.21
N VAL A 272 -4.30 6.97 -14.31
CA VAL A 272 -5.35 6.78 -15.33
C VAL A 272 -5.74 8.08 -16.01
N ARG A 273 -6.13 7.96 -17.29
CA ARG A 273 -6.61 9.10 -18.07
C ARG A 273 -8.05 9.46 -17.74
N TYR A 274 -8.91 8.48 -17.47
CA TYR A 274 -10.34 8.68 -17.27
C TYR A 274 -10.79 8.29 -15.87
N VAL A 275 -11.69 9.09 -15.31
CA VAL A 275 -12.37 8.78 -14.04
C VAL A 275 -13.88 8.83 -14.27
N LEU A 276 -14.56 7.74 -13.89
CA LEU A 276 -16.02 7.62 -13.89
C LEU A 276 -16.52 7.82 -12.45
N GLU A 277 -17.34 8.84 -12.25
CA GLU A 277 -18.06 9.08 -11.00
C GLU A 277 -19.58 9.05 -11.23
N GLY A 278 -20.38 9.10 -10.16
CA GLY A 278 -21.82 8.98 -10.31
C GLY A 278 -22.61 8.92 -9.01
N SER A 279 -23.89 8.60 -9.16
CA SER A 279 -24.85 8.44 -8.07
C SER A 279 -25.87 7.34 -8.36
N ILE A 280 -26.30 6.64 -7.30
CA ILE A 280 -27.29 5.57 -7.35
C ILE A 280 -28.47 5.97 -6.45
N ARG A 281 -29.69 5.86 -6.96
CA ARG A 281 -30.92 6.01 -6.17
C ARG A 281 -31.83 4.81 -6.39
N ARG A 282 -32.12 4.07 -5.32
CA ARG A 282 -33.18 3.05 -5.27
C ARG A 282 -34.43 3.64 -4.62
N ALA A 283 -35.60 3.28 -5.13
CA ALA A 283 -36.90 3.69 -4.61
C ALA A 283 -37.91 2.55 -4.83
N GLY A 284 -38.05 1.69 -3.82
CA GLY A 284 -38.78 0.42 -3.96
C GLY A 284 -38.06 -0.50 -4.95
N SER A 285 -38.74 -0.88 -6.04
CA SER A 285 -38.16 -1.64 -7.14
C SER A 285 -37.44 -0.76 -8.18
N ARG A 286 -37.71 0.55 -8.26
CA ARG A 286 -37.05 1.42 -9.25
C ARG A 286 -35.61 1.71 -8.86
N VAL A 287 -34.69 1.55 -9.80
CA VAL A 287 -33.28 1.91 -9.67
C VAL A 287 -32.93 2.96 -10.73
N ARG A 288 -32.20 3.99 -10.31
CA ARG A 288 -31.68 5.07 -11.15
C ARG A 288 -30.18 5.20 -10.92
N ILE A 289 -29.41 5.12 -12.00
CA ILE A 289 -27.95 5.31 -12.02
C ILE A 289 -27.68 6.56 -12.85
N SER A 290 -26.90 7.50 -12.32
CA SER A 290 -26.40 8.66 -13.10
C SER A 290 -24.88 8.63 -13.08
N GLY A 291 -24.23 8.65 -14.25
CA GLY A 291 -22.78 8.54 -14.37
C GLY A 291 -22.18 9.72 -15.16
N GLN A 292 -20.95 10.09 -14.84
CA GLN A 292 -20.17 11.11 -15.55
C GLN A 292 -18.72 10.66 -15.71
N LEU A 293 -18.19 10.82 -16.91
CA LEU A 293 -16.83 10.44 -17.30
C LEU A 293 -16.00 11.70 -17.53
N VAL A 294 -14.87 11.82 -16.83
CA VAL A 294 -13.97 12.97 -16.89
C VAL A 294 -12.59 12.52 -17.39
N ASP A 295 -12.03 13.26 -18.35
CA ASP A 295 -10.62 13.17 -18.72
C ASP A 295 -9.81 13.88 -17.62
N ALA A 296 -9.11 13.12 -16.79
CA ALA A 296 -8.42 13.61 -15.59
C ALA A 296 -7.13 14.40 -15.90
N ILE A 297 -6.67 14.41 -17.15
CA ILE A 297 -5.51 15.21 -17.59
C ILE A 297 -5.96 16.66 -17.83
N SER A 298 -7.09 16.84 -18.52
CA SER A 298 -7.67 18.15 -18.85
C SER A 298 -8.69 18.65 -17.81
N GLY A 299 -9.33 17.75 -17.06
CA GLY A 299 -10.52 18.04 -16.24
C GLY A 299 -11.79 18.29 -17.05
N HIS A 300 -11.86 17.86 -18.31
CA HIS A 300 -13.06 18.00 -19.13
C HIS A 300 -14.02 16.81 -18.95
N HIS A 301 -15.32 17.08 -18.81
CA HIS A 301 -16.35 16.04 -18.93
C HIS A 301 -16.42 15.56 -20.38
N VAL A 302 -16.23 14.26 -20.58
CA VAL A 302 -16.25 13.58 -21.88
C VAL A 302 -17.65 13.04 -22.19
N TRP A 303 -18.35 12.56 -21.16
CA TRP A 303 -19.68 11.96 -21.26
C TRP A 303 -20.43 12.09 -19.93
N ALA A 304 -21.77 12.16 -20.00
CA ALA A 304 -22.66 12.11 -18.86
C ALA A 304 -24.03 11.57 -19.28
N ASP A 305 -24.57 10.61 -18.55
CA ASP A 305 -25.83 9.92 -18.90
C ASP A 305 -26.58 9.43 -17.66
N ARG A 306 -27.87 9.05 -17.82
CA ARG A 306 -28.71 8.54 -16.74
C ARG A 306 -29.59 7.37 -17.19
N PHE A 307 -29.45 6.27 -16.46
CA PHE A 307 -30.13 5.01 -16.68
C PHE A 307 -31.21 4.80 -15.62
N GLU A 308 -32.38 4.32 -16.04
CA GLU A 308 -33.49 3.99 -15.15
C GLU A 308 -34.08 2.62 -15.52
N GLY A 309 -34.33 1.80 -14.52
CA GLY A 309 -34.87 0.45 -14.69
C GLY A 309 -35.62 -0.03 -13.45
N ASP A 310 -36.09 -1.27 -13.51
CA ASP A 310 -36.53 -2.01 -12.33
C ASP A 310 -35.39 -2.88 -11.77
N MET A 311 -35.48 -3.21 -10.49
CA MET A 311 -34.53 -4.05 -9.77
C MET A 311 -34.46 -5.47 -10.32
N CYS A 312 -35.54 -5.99 -10.89
CA CYS A 312 -35.52 -7.27 -11.62
C CYS A 312 -34.61 -7.24 -12.85
N ASP A 313 -34.42 -6.07 -13.46
CA ASP A 313 -33.64 -5.85 -14.68
C ASP A 313 -32.24 -5.28 -14.38
N ILE A 314 -31.74 -5.39 -13.13
CA ILE A 314 -30.54 -4.67 -12.67
C ILE A 314 -29.27 -5.00 -13.47
N PHE A 315 -29.10 -6.26 -13.91
CA PHE A 315 -27.98 -6.67 -14.77
C PHE A 315 -28.08 -6.02 -16.15
N ASP A 316 -29.28 -5.93 -16.73
CA ASP A 316 -29.52 -5.25 -18.01
C ASP A 316 -29.38 -3.72 -17.88
N LEU A 317 -29.36 -3.18 -16.65
CA LEU A 317 -29.09 -1.77 -16.36
C LEU A 317 -27.58 -1.51 -16.21
N GLN A 318 -26.86 -2.40 -15.52
CA GLN A 318 -25.39 -2.38 -15.37
C GLN A 318 -24.68 -2.63 -16.71
N ASP A 319 -25.19 -3.53 -17.54
CA ASP A 319 -24.74 -3.73 -18.94
C ASP A 319 -24.81 -2.41 -19.72
N LYS A 320 -25.95 -1.71 -19.70
CA LYS A 320 -26.14 -0.45 -20.45
C LYS A 320 -25.21 0.67 -19.99
N VAL A 321 -24.93 0.77 -18.68
CA VAL A 321 -23.91 1.68 -18.15
C VAL A 321 -22.53 1.33 -18.72
N THR A 322 -22.18 0.04 -18.68
CA THR A 322 -20.89 -0.48 -19.18
C THR A 322 -20.75 -0.20 -20.69
N GLU A 323 -21.77 -0.52 -21.49
CA GLU A 323 -21.83 -0.25 -22.94
C GLU A 323 -21.64 1.24 -23.27
N SER A 324 -22.36 2.14 -22.57
CA SER A 324 -22.31 3.58 -22.83
C SER A 324 -20.96 4.19 -22.44
N VAL A 325 -20.36 3.73 -21.33
CA VAL A 325 -19.01 4.14 -20.91
C VAL A 325 -17.93 3.63 -21.87
N VAL A 326 -18.01 2.37 -22.31
CA VAL A 326 -17.05 1.82 -23.30
C VAL A 326 -17.13 2.60 -24.62
N GLY A 327 -18.35 2.83 -25.13
CA GLY A 327 -18.57 3.60 -26.36
C GLY A 327 -18.20 5.08 -26.27
N ALA A 328 -18.11 5.66 -25.06
CA ALA A 328 -17.64 7.02 -24.82
C ALA A 328 -16.11 7.14 -24.73
N VAL A 329 -15.43 6.10 -24.23
CA VAL A 329 -13.95 6.07 -24.11
C VAL A 329 -13.28 5.67 -25.41
N GLU A 330 -13.75 4.61 -26.07
CA GLU A 330 -13.12 4.05 -27.27
C GLU A 330 -14.18 3.52 -28.26
N PRO A 331 -14.69 4.41 -29.16
CA PRO A 331 -15.75 4.06 -30.11
C PRO A 331 -15.38 2.98 -31.14
N SER A 332 -14.12 2.54 -31.20
CA SER A 332 -13.67 1.48 -32.12
C SER A 332 -13.90 0.04 -31.61
N ILE A 333 -14.21 -0.12 -30.31
CA ILE A 333 -14.48 -1.43 -29.71
C ILE A 333 -15.74 -2.05 -30.32
N ARG A 334 -15.67 -3.36 -30.61
CA ARG A 334 -16.80 -4.09 -31.20
C ARG A 334 -17.84 -4.38 -30.14
N LEU A 335 -19.12 -4.11 -30.45
CA LEU A 335 -20.26 -4.46 -29.60
C LEU A 335 -20.25 -5.94 -29.17
N GLU A 336 -19.69 -6.83 -29.99
CA GLU A 336 -19.54 -8.26 -29.70
C GLU A 336 -18.51 -8.57 -28.59
N GLU A 337 -17.47 -7.75 -28.41
CA GLU A 337 -16.53 -7.83 -27.29
C GLU A 337 -17.27 -7.47 -25.99
N ILE A 338 -18.03 -6.37 -26.01
CA ILE A 338 -18.88 -5.91 -24.90
C ILE A 338 -20.02 -6.91 -24.62
N LYS A 339 -20.49 -7.67 -25.62
CA LYS A 339 -21.49 -8.74 -25.44
C LYS A 339 -20.92 -10.00 -24.81
N GLN A 340 -19.68 -10.38 -25.10
CA GLN A 340 -19.05 -11.55 -24.47
C GLN A 340 -18.64 -11.30 -23.00
N ALA A 341 -18.52 -10.04 -22.57
CA ALA A 341 -18.34 -9.71 -21.16
C ALA A 341 -19.56 -10.06 -20.26
N ARG A 342 -20.75 -10.23 -20.84
CA ARG A 342 -22.03 -10.39 -20.13
C ARG A 342 -22.26 -11.81 -19.62
N MET A 343 -22.43 -11.94 -18.31
CA MET A 343 -22.87 -13.18 -17.65
C MET A 343 -23.79 -12.80 -16.49
N LYS A 344 -25.07 -13.19 -16.54
CA LYS A 344 -25.98 -12.96 -15.40
C LYS A 344 -25.57 -13.87 -14.22
N PRO A 345 -25.28 -13.32 -13.03
CA PRO A 345 -24.84 -14.09 -11.86
C PRO A 345 -25.77 -15.23 -11.45
N THR A 346 -27.08 -14.94 -11.44
CA THR A 346 -28.19 -15.84 -11.09
C THR A 346 -29.49 -15.22 -11.60
N ASP A 347 -30.52 -16.04 -11.84
CA ASP A 347 -31.88 -15.57 -12.13
C ASP A 347 -32.64 -15.14 -10.86
N TYR A 348 -32.08 -15.39 -9.66
CA TYR A 348 -32.72 -15.16 -8.37
C TYR A 348 -32.13 -13.95 -7.66
N MET A 349 -32.78 -12.78 -7.80
CA MET A 349 -32.34 -11.52 -7.17
C MET A 349 -32.16 -11.62 -5.64
N SER A 350 -32.93 -12.49 -4.96
CA SER A 350 -32.79 -12.76 -3.52
C SER A 350 -31.54 -13.56 -3.15
N ALA A 351 -31.03 -14.42 -4.04
CA ALA A 351 -29.74 -15.09 -3.85
C ALA A 351 -28.59 -14.09 -4.07
N TYR A 352 -28.71 -13.22 -5.07
CA TYR A 352 -27.75 -12.16 -5.36
C TYR A 352 -27.65 -11.10 -4.25
N ASP A 353 -28.77 -10.69 -3.62
CA ASP A 353 -28.79 -9.82 -2.43
C ASP A 353 -27.91 -10.38 -1.28
N LEU A 354 -28.05 -11.67 -0.99
CA LEU A 354 -27.27 -12.37 0.04
C LEU A 354 -25.78 -12.41 -0.32
N TYR A 355 -25.43 -12.57 -1.60
CA TYR A 355 -24.05 -12.49 -2.08
C TYR A 355 -23.46 -11.08 -1.94
N LEU A 356 -24.18 -10.02 -2.36
CA LEU A 356 -23.72 -8.64 -2.18
C LEU A 356 -23.51 -8.29 -0.70
N ARG A 357 -24.36 -8.78 0.19
CA ARG A 357 -24.23 -8.62 1.65
C ARG A 357 -23.08 -9.43 2.25
N ALA A 358 -22.59 -10.45 1.55
CA ALA A 358 -21.41 -11.22 1.95
C ALA A 358 -20.09 -10.53 1.58
N LEU A 359 -20.02 -9.81 0.45
CA LEU A 359 -18.80 -9.13 -0.01
C LEU A 359 -18.10 -8.25 1.07
N PRO A 360 -18.77 -7.32 1.78
CA PRO A 360 -18.11 -6.52 2.82
C PRO A 360 -17.70 -7.33 4.05
N ARG A 361 -18.27 -8.52 4.27
CA ARG A 361 -17.89 -9.46 5.34
C ARG A 361 -16.72 -10.37 4.94
N PHE A 362 -16.52 -10.56 3.64
CA PHE A 362 -15.34 -11.20 3.06
C PHE A 362 -14.14 -10.24 3.12
N TYR A 363 -14.31 -9.01 2.61
CA TYR A 363 -13.26 -7.97 2.61
C TYR A 363 -12.86 -7.48 4.02
N SER A 364 -13.66 -7.73 5.07
CA SER A 364 -13.25 -7.37 6.44
C SER A 364 -12.17 -8.29 7.03
N MET A 365 -11.89 -9.45 6.42
CA MET A 365 -10.83 -10.39 6.82
C MET A 365 -10.83 -10.73 8.33
N THR A 366 -12.02 -10.86 8.93
CA THR A 366 -12.24 -11.26 10.33
C THR A 366 -12.87 -12.65 10.43
N ARG A 367 -12.67 -13.32 11.56
CA ARG A 367 -13.27 -14.63 11.85
C ARG A 367 -14.81 -14.57 11.82
N GLU A 368 -15.36 -13.51 12.37
CA GLU A 368 -16.80 -13.22 12.42
C GLU A 368 -17.33 -12.91 11.01
N GLY A 369 -16.60 -12.11 10.23
CA GLY A 369 -16.93 -11.82 8.84
C GLY A 369 -16.95 -13.09 7.98
N PHE A 370 -15.96 -13.96 8.12
CA PHE A 370 -15.91 -15.24 7.40
C PHE A 370 -17.03 -16.19 7.81
N ALA A 371 -17.43 -16.20 9.09
CA ALA A 371 -18.61 -16.95 9.54
C ALA A 371 -19.91 -16.41 8.91
N ASP A 372 -20.04 -15.09 8.78
CA ASP A 372 -21.18 -14.42 8.15
C ASP A 372 -21.23 -14.68 6.64
N VAL A 373 -20.09 -14.59 5.93
CA VAL A 373 -19.98 -14.98 4.50
C VAL A 373 -20.46 -16.40 4.32
N ARG A 374 -19.96 -17.33 5.14
CA ARG A 374 -20.32 -18.75 5.06
C ARG A 374 -21.83 -18.96 5.20
N ARG A 375 -22.45 -18.28 6.17
CA ARG A 375 -23.90 -18.29 6.39
C ARG A 375 -24.65 -17.75 5.17
N LEU A 376 -24.30 -16.54 4.70
CA LEU A 376 -24.94 -15.89 3.55
C LEU A 376 -24.78 -16.68 2.25
N THR A 377 -23.62 -17.29 1.99
CA THR A 377 -23.43 -18.16 0.81
C THR A 377 -24.25 -19.44 0.91
N ASN A 378 -24.41 -20.04 2.10
CA ASN A 378 -25.27 -21.21 2.28
C ASN A 378 -26.76 -20.84 2.09
N GLU A 379 -27.19 -19.67 2.59
CA GLU A 379 -28.54 -19.14 2.38
C GLU A 379 -28.81 -18.90 0.88
N ALA A 380 -27.89 -18.25 0.17
CA ALA A 380 -27.99 -18.02 -1.27
C ALA A 380 -28.08 -19.32 -2.07
N LEU A 381 -27.25 -20.33 -1.73
CA LEU A 381 -27.25 -21.65 -2.38
C LEU A 381 -28.49 -22.51 -2.03
N SER A 382 -29.27 -22.14 -1.00
CA SER A 382 -30.56 -22.76 -0.72
C SER A 382 -31.70 -22.17 -1.56
N ILE A 383 -31.49 -21.00 -2.16
CA ILE A 383 -32.39 -20.36 -3.14
C ILE A 383 -32.00 -20.80 -4.56
N ASP A 384 -30.72 -20.70 -4.90
CA ASP A 384 -30.16 -21.11 -6.20
C ASP A 384 -28.92 -22.01 -6.01
N PRO A 385 -29.08 -23.35 -6.08
CA PRO A 385 -27.98 -24.30 -6.04
C PRO A 385 -26.97 -24.18 -7.21
N GLY A 386 -27.32 -23.48 -8.29
CA GLY A 386 -26.48 -23.19 -9.46
C GLY A 386 -25.75 -21.85 -9.39
N PHE A 387 -25.88 -21.09 -8.29
CA PHE A 387 -25.25 -19.78 -8.15
C PHE A 387 -23.73 -19.90 -7.92
N ASN A 388 -22.99 -19.93 -9.02
CA ASN A 388 -21.56 -20.27 -9.03
C ASN A 388 -20.69 -19.28 -8.23
N LEU A 389 -21.00 -17.98 -8.22
CA LEU A 389 -20.25 -17.00 -7.43
C LEU A 389 -20.37 -17.26 -5.92
N ALA A 390 -21.59 -17.53 -5.41
CA ALA A 390 -21.80 -17.91 -4.02
C ALA A 390 -21.13 -19.25 -3.68
N LYS A 391 -21.16 -20.22 -4.61
CA LYS A 391 -20.50 -21.53 -4.47
C LYS A 391 -18.97 -21.39 -4.39
N ALA A 392 -18.38 -20.59 -5.27
CA ALA A 392 -16.95 -20.37 -5.35
C ALA A 392 -16.42 -19.55 -4.16
N LEU A 393 -17.12 -18.48 -3.76
CA LEU A 393 -16.80 -17.72 -2.55
C LEU A 393 -16.93 -18.59 -1.29
N GLY A 394 -18.00 -19.37 -1.18
CA GLY A 394 -18.23 -20.31 -0.07
C GLY A 394 -17.20 -21.45 0.00
N ALA A 395 -16.59 -21.84 -1.12
CA ALA A 395 -15.44 -22.74 -1.15
C ALA A 395 -14.14 -22.03 -0.73
N TYR A 396 -13.92 -20.81 -1.22
CA TYR A 396 -12.69 -20.04 -1.00
C TYR A 396 -12.49 -19.65 0.47
N ILE A 397 -13.52 -19.13 1.14
CA ILE A 397 -13.41 -18.76 2.56
C ILE A 397 -13.09 -19.98 3.45
N ARG A 398 -13.63 -21.16 3.13
CA ARG A 398 -13.32 -22.41 3.82
C ARG A 398 -11.85 -22.80 3.62
N SER A 399 -11.32 -22.65 2.42
CA SER A 399 -9.90 -22.90 2.13
C SER A 399 -8.95 -21.89 2.78
N ILE A 400 -9.33 -20.61 2.95
CA ILE A 400 -8.50 -19.63 3.67
C ILE A 400 -8.56 -19.83 5.18
N SER A 401 -9.73 -20.18 5.75
CA SER A 401 -9.88 -20.47 7.18
C SER A 401 -8.89 -21.55 7.65
N VAL A 402 -8.45 -22.44 6.77
CA VAL A 402 -7.39 -23.42 7.04
C VAL A 402 -6.05 -22.72 7.33
N SER A 403 -5.64 -21.77 6.49
CA SER A 403 -4.41 -20.98 6.69
C SER A 403 -4.51 -19.90 7.79
N GLN A 404 -5.71 -19.42 8.11
CA GLN A 404 -5.95 -18.41 9.15
C GLN A 404 -6.24 -19.01 10.54
N CYS A 405 -6.15 -20.34 10.69
CA CYS A 405 -6.45 -21.06 11.94
C CYS A 405 -7.92 -20.93 12.42
N TRP A 406 -8.87 -20.72 11.50
CA TRP A 406 -10.31 -20.53 11.77
C TRP A 406 -11.21 -21.67 11.25
N HIS A 407 -10.63 -22.71 10.63
CA HIS A 407 -11.34 -23.78 9.96
C HIS A 407 -12.10 -24.73 10.89
N GLU A 408 -13.14 -25.36 10.33
CA GLU A 408 -13.74 -26.58 10.87
C GLU A 408 -13.05 -27.83 10.27
N PRO A 409 -13.09 -29.00 10.95
CA PRO A 409 -12.32 -30.19 10.55
C PRO A 409 -12.55 -30.72 9.12
N ASP A 410 -13.67 -30.34 8.51
CA ASP A 410 -14.13 -30.84 7.21
C ASP A 410 -13.95 -29.81 6.07
N ASP A 411 -13.50 -28.58 6.38
CA ASP A 411 -13.52 -27.45 5.43
C ASP A 411 -12.68 -27.70 4.17
N THR A 412 -11.48 -28.27 4.30
CA THR A 412 -10.61 -28.63 3.14
C THR A 412 -11.32 -29.56 2.16
N ARG A 413 -12.09 -30.54 2.68
CA ARG A 413 -12.83 -31.53 1.88
C ARG A 413 -14.05 -30.90 1.22
N VAL A 414 -14.80 -30.09 1.98
CA VAL A 414 -16.00 -29.38 1.49
C VAL A 414 -15.62 -28.34 0.43
N ALA A 415 -14.57 -27.55 0.67
CA ALA A 415 -14.04 -26.58 -0.28
C ALA A 415 -13.59 -27.24 -1.59
N THR A 416 -12.77 -28.29 -1.50
CA THR A 416 -12.29 -29.05 -2.67
C THR A 416 -13.45 -29.60 -3.51
N ARG A 417 -14.50 -30.12 -2.87
CA ARG A 417 -15.71 -30.58 -3.56
C ARG A 417 -16.42 -29.42 -4.27
N MET A 418 -16.72 -28.33 -3.55
CA MET A 418 -17.45 -27.17 -4.10
C MET A 418 -16.68 -26.49 -5.24
N ALA A 419 -15.36 -26.41 -5.16
CA ALA A 419 -14.53 -25.91 -6.26
C ALA A 419 -14.59 -26.81 -7.50
N ARG A 420 -14.57 -28.14 -7.32
CA ARG A 420 -14.74 -29.09 -8.44
C ARG A 420 -16.16 -29.06 -9.03
N GLU A 421 -17.18 -28.80 -8.23
CA GLU A 421 -18.56 -28.56 -8.71
C GLU A 421 -18.62 -27.31 -9.62
N VAL A 422 -18.03 -26.18 -9.19
CA VAL A 422 -17.93 -24.95 -10.00
C VAL A 422 -17.21 -25.19 -11.33
N LEU A 423 -16.11 -25.96 -11.34
CA LEU A 423 -15.39 -26.28 -12.59
C LEU A 423 -16.17 -27.25 -13.49
N ALA A 424 -16.94 -28.18 -12.92
CA ALA A 424 -17.76 -29.13 -13.67
C ALA A 424 -19.00 -28.50 -14.31
N GLU A 425 -19.54 -27.42 -13.74
CA GLU A 425 -20.65 -26.64 -14.33
C GLU A 425 -20.23 -25.82 -15.57
N ALA A 426 -18.93 -25.77 -15.87
CA ALA A 426 -18.35 -25.22 -17.11
C ALA A 426 -18.72 -23.76 -17.46
N ARG A 427 -19.26 -22.98 -16.51
CA ARG A 427 -19.56 -21.55 -16.69
C ARG A 427 -18.27 -20.72 -16.72
N ASP A 428 -18.09 -19.94 -17.78
CA ASP A 428 -16.98 -19.00 -17.94
C ASP A 428 -17.19 -17.69 -17.14
N ASP A 429 -17.34 -17.81 -15.83
CA ASP A 429 -17.25 -16.63 -14.94
C ASP A 429 -15.82 -16.49 -14.35
N PRO A 430 -15.08 -15.41 -14.67
CA PRO A 430 -13.69 -15.23 -14.24
C PRO A 430 -13.51 -15.26 -12.72
N THR A 431 -14.45 -14.71 -11.94
CA THR A 431 -14.33 -14.63 -10.48
C THR A 431 -14.56 -15.98 -9.81
N SER A 432 -15.54 -16.75 -10.29
CA SER A 432 -15.79 -18.13 -9.86
C SER A 432 -14.60 -19.04 -10.18
N LEU A 433 -14.04 -18.92 -11.39
CA LEU A 433 -12.83 -19.63 -11.81
C LEU A 433 -11.61 -19.23 -10.96
N ARG A 434 -11.45 -17.94 -10.62
CA ARG A 434 -10.36 -17.44 -9.75
C ARG A 434 -10.39 -18.10 -8.38
N PHE A 435 -11.53 -18.04 -7.71
CA PHE A 435 -11.74 -18.65 -6.40
C PHE A 435 -11.53 -20.17 -6.45
N ALA A 436 -12.09 -20.85 -7.46
CA ALA A 436 -11.91 -22.29 -7.63
C ALA A 436 -10.43 -22.67 -7.82
N ALA A 437 -9.68 -21.96 -8.67
CA ALA A 437 -8.25 -22.23 -8.90
C ALA A 437 -7.42 -22.17 -7.61
N GLN A 438 -7.67 -21.18 -6.74
CA GLN A 438 -6.98 -21.05 -5.46
C GLN A 438 -7.32 -22.21 -4.50
N VAL A 439 -8.59 -22.63 -4.43
CA VAL A 439 -8.99 -23.79 -3.62
C VAL A 439 -8.35 -25.08 -4.14
N ILE A 440 -8.29 -25.27 -5.45
CA ILE A 440 -7.68 -26.43 -6.10
C ILE A 440 -6.16 -26.47 -5.86
N ALA A 441 -5.47 -25.33 -5.91
CA ALA A 441 -4.06 -25.25 -5.52
C ALA A 441 -3.83 -25.55 -4.02
N TYR A 442 -4.56 -24.88 -3.12
CA TYR A 442 -4.24 -24.89 -1.69
C TYR A 442 -4.78 -26.14 -0.98
N SER A 443 -6.03 -26.52 -1.27
CA SER A 443 -6.73 -27.63 -0.60
C SER A 443 -6.59 -28.96 -1.34
N ALA A 444 -6.67 -28.97 -2.68
CA ALA A 444 -6.57 -30.19 -3.47
C ALA A 444 -5.12 -30.54 -3.88
N LYS A 445 -4.23 -29.54 -3.90
CA LYS A 445 -2.81 -29.63 -4.34
C LYS A 445 -2.66 -30.18 -5.77
N ASP A 446 -3.64 -29.84 -6.60
CA ASP A 446 -3.75 -30.20 -8.02
C ASP A 446 -3.30 -28.99 -8.85
N TYR A 447 -1.98 -28.78 -8.86
CA TYR A 447 -1.35 -27.57 -9.39
C TYR A 447 -1.58 -27.39 -10.91
N GLU A 448 -1.68 -28.49 -11.66
CA GLU A 448 -1.96 -28.47 -13.10
C GLU A 448 -3.38 -27.94 -13.38
N MET A 449 -4.40 -28.47 -12.70
CA MET A 449 -5.76 -27.97 -12.79
C MET A 449 -5.86 -26.52 -12.32
N ALA A 450 -5.17 -26.16 -11.23
CA ALA A 450 -5.18 -24.80 -10.70
C ALA A 450 -4.58 -23.77 -11.69
N LEU A 451 -3.42 -24.08 -12.29
CA LEU A 451 -2.77 -23.23 -13.29
C LEU A 451 -3.66 -23.03 -14.51
N ALA A 452 -4.15 -24.11 -15.12
CA ALA A 452 -5.04 -24.03 -16.29
C ALA A 452 -6.34 -23.23 -16.00
N THR A 453 -6.84 -23.32 -14.76
CA THR A 453 -8.05 -22.59 -14.32
C THR A 453 -7.77 -21.10 -14.10
N ILE A 454 -6.67 -20.72 -13.44
CA ILE A 454 -6.37 -19.30 -13.19
C ILE A 454 -5.95 -18.58 -14.48
N GLU A 455 -5.28 -19.26 -15.39
CA GLU A 455 -5.02 -18.74 -16.74
C GLU A 455 -6.33 -18.54 -17.53
N ARG A 456 -7.33 -19.43 -17.38
CA ARG A 456 -8.67 -19.25 -17.97
C ARG A 456 -9.40 -18.05 -17.38
N SER A 457 -9.35 -17.89 -16.05
CA SER A 457 -9.87 -16.71 -15.35
C SER A 457 -9.27 -15.40 -15.86
N LEU A 458 -7.94 -15.32 -16.01
CA LEU A 458 -7.27 -14.12 -16.52
C LEU A 458 -7.54 -13.84 -18.00
N ARG A 459 -7.71 -14.87 -18.85
CA ARG A 459 -8.14 -14.66 -20.25
C ARG A 459 -9.54 -14.06 -20.38
N LEU A 460 -10.41 -14.25 -19.38
CA LEU A 460 -11.76 -13.70 -19.33
C LEU A 460 -11.82 -12.33 -18.62
N ASN A 461 -10.82 -11.99 -17.81
CA ASN A 461 -10.75 -10.72 -17.08
C ASN A 461 -9.28 -10.27 -16.89
N PRO A 462 -8.63 -9.73 -17.94
CA PRO A 462 -7.20 -9.40 -17.95
C PRO A 462 -6.84 -8.19 -17.08
N ASN A 463 -7.82 -7.42 -16.60
CA ASN A 463 -7.61 -6.30 -15.68
C ASN A 463 -7.94 -6.63 -14.22
N SER A 464 -8.27 -7.90 -13.89
CA SER A 464 -8.54 -8.29 -12.50
C SER A 464 -7.26 -8.28 -11.65
N ALA A 465 -7.05 -7.23 -10.84
CA ALA A 465 -5.94 -7.19 -9.87
C ALA A 465 -5.97 -8.39 -8.92
N GLN A 466 -7.16 -8.75 -8.40
CA GLN A 466 -7.35 -9.97 -7.60
C GLN A 466 -6.99 -11.24 -8.39
N GLY A 467 -7.35 -11.31 -9.68
CA GLY A 467 -6.98 -12.40 -10.59
C GLY A 467 -5.46 -12.52 -10.74
N HIS A 468 -4.76 -11.41 -10.91
CA HIS A 468 -3.29 -11.39 -10.96
C HIS A 468 -2.66 -11.78 -9.61
N THR A 469 -3.12 -11.27 -8.47
CA THR A 469 -2.66 -11.71 -7.14
C THR A 469 -2.91 -13.21 -6.92
N SER A 470 -4.06 -13.73 -7.36
CA SER A 470 -4.39 -15.15 -7.29
C SER A 470 -3.49 -16.00 -8.19
N CYS A 471 -3.20 -15.53 -9.41
CA CYS A 471 -2.27 -16.18 -10.33
C CYS A 471 -0.82 -16.18 -9.81
N GLY A 472 -0.41 -15.08 -9.18
CA GLY A 472 0.87 -14.98 -8.49
C GLY A 472 1.00 -16.06 -7.42
N TRP A 473 0.03 -16.16 -6.52
CA TRP A 473 0.05 -17.21 -5.50
C TRP A 473 -0.06 -18.62 -6.10
N VAL A 474 -0.91 -18.88 -7.08
CA VAL A 474 -0.99 -20.22 -7.71
C VAL A 474 0.34 -20.59 -8.37
N ASN A 475 1.03 -19.67 -9.04
CA ASN A 475 2.36 -19.92 -9.60
C ASN A 475 3.43 -20.15 -8.52
N ALA A 476 3.44 -19.37 -7.44
CA ALA A 476 4.38 -19.57 -6.33
C ALA A 476 4.20 -20.95 -5.68
N HIS A 477 2.95 -21.34 -5.37
CA HIS A 477 2.64 -22.69 -4.87
C HIS A 477 3.05 -23.79 -5.85
N SER A 478 2.91 -23.56 -7.16
CA SER A 478 3.30 -24.48 -8.24
C SER A 478 4.78 -24.43 -8.64
N GLY A 479 5.68 -23.88 -7.80
CA GLY A 479 7.12 -23.88 -8.07
C GLY A 479 7.60 -22.88 -9.15
N ARG A 480 6.81 -21.85 -9.48
CA ARG A 480 7.09 -20.87 -10.55
C ARG A 480 7.28 -19.44 -10.01
N PRO A 481 8.29 -19.16 -9.14
CA PRO A 481 8.42 -17.89 -8.44
C PRO A 481 8.65 -16.66 -9.33
N LEU A 482 9.33 -16.80 -10.48
CA LEU A 482 9.55 -15.67 -11.40
C LEU A 482 8.23 -15.19 -12.04
N VAL A 483 7.44 -16.14 -12.57
CA VAL A 483 6.09 -15.87 -13.10
C VAL A 483 5.17 -15.32 -12.01
N ALA A 484 5.33 -15.79 -10.76
CA ALA A 484 4.58 -15.26 -9.63
C ALA A 484 4.86 -13.77 -9.38
N ILE A 485 6.14 -13.36 -9.38
CA ILE A 485 6.59 -11.97 -9.20
C ILE A 485 6.00 -11.05 -10.29
N GLU A 486 6.01 -11.49 -11.55
CA GLU A 486 5.40 -10.73 -12.67
C GLU A 486 3.90 -10.48 -12.44
N HIS A 487 3.15 -11.52 -12.05
CA HIS A 487 1.73 -11.38 -11.73
C HIS A 487 1.48 -10.48 -10.52
N PHE A 488 2.28 -10.56 -9.45
CA PHE A 488 2.13 -9.67 -8.30
C PHE A 488 2.40 -8.19 -8.65
N HIS A 489 3.43 -7.90 -9.45
CA HIS A 489 3.67 -6.54 -9.94
C HIS A 489 2.53 -6.04 -10.85
N ARG A 490 1.97 -6.90 -11.71
CA ARG A 490 0.80 -6.53 -12.54
C ARG A 490 -0.44 -6.27 -11.68
N ALA A 491 -0.67 -7.04 -10.62
CA ALA A 491 -1.75 -6.77 -9.66
C ALA A 491 -1.57 -5.40 -8.98
N MET A 492 -0.36 -5.09 -8.50
CA MET A 492 -0.05 -3.79 -7.90
C MET A 492 -0.20 -2.63 -8.89
N ARG A 493 0.11 -2.80 -10.20
CA ARG A 493 -0.15 -1.73 -11.19
C ARG A 493 -1.64 -1.51 -11.42
N LEU A 494 -2.45 -2.57 -11.44
CA LEU A 494 -3.92 -2.52 -11.55
C LEU A 494 -4.61 -2.01 -10.28
N SER A 495 -3.92 -2.03 -9.13
CA SER A 495 -4.43 -1.52 -7.85
C SER A 495 -3.28 -0.86 -7.06
N PRO A 496 -2.89 0.39 -7.42
CA PRO A 496 -1.69 1.03 -6.89
C PRO A 496 -1.81 1.48 -5.43
N VAL A 497 -3.02 1.82 -4.96
CA VAL A 497 -3.30 2.28 -3.59
C VAL A 497 -4.15 1.27 -2.81
N ASP A 498 -4.02 -0.01 -3.15
CA ASP A 498 -4.81 -1.11 -2.57
C ASP A 498 -4.50 -1.33 -1.08
N PRO A 499 -5.48 -1.24 -0.17
CA PRO A 499 -5.28 -1.60 1.24
C PRO A 499 -4.85 -3.07 1.45
N GLU A 500 -5.11 -3.95 0.49
CA GLU A 500 -4.71 -5.36 0.51
C GLU A 500 -3.37 -5.62 -0.22
N LYS A 501 -2.63 -4.58 -0.67
CA LYS A 501 -1.36 -4.76 -1.42
C LYS A 501 -0.29 -5.53 -0.64
N GLY A 502 -0.36 -5.57 0.69
CA GLY A 502 0.46 -6.45 1.54
C GLY A 502 0.39 -7.93 1.16
N ILE A 503 -0.73 -8.42 0.60
CA ILE A 503 -0.86 -9.78 0.06
C ILE A 503 0.07 -10.00 -1.14
N ALA A 504 0.17 -9.03 -2.05
CA ALA A 504 1.04 -9.11 -3.22
C ALA A 504 2.51 -8.92 -2.84
N LEU A 505 2.81 -7.97 -1.94
CA LEU A 505 4.16 -7.76 -1.38
C LEU A 505 4.70 -9.02 -0.69
N SER A 506 3.86 -9.69 0.10
CA SER A 506 4.20 -10.96 0.75
C SER A 506 4.43 -12.08 -0.26
N GLY A 507 3.66 -12.12 -1.35
CA GLY A 507 3.85 -13.06 -2.45
C GLY A 507 5.17 -12.88 -3.19
N ILE A 508 5.59 -11.63 -3.41
CA ILE A 508 6.92 -11.30 -3.96
C ILE A 508 8.03 -11.75 -3.01
N GLY A 509 7.92 -11.42 -1.71
CA GLY A 509 8.90 -11.84 -0.69
C GLY A 509 9.02 -13.37 -0.57
N MET A 510 7.89 -14.08 -0.60
CA MET A 510 7.85 -15.55 -0.63
C MET A 510 8.54 -16.12 -1.88
N SER A 511 8.30 -15.49 -3.03
CA SER A 511 8.93 -15.91 -4.30
C SER A 511 10.45 -15.70 -4.27
N TYR A 512 10.95 -14.67 -3.58
CA TYR A 512 12.38 -14.49 -3.34
C TYR A 512 12.98 -15.52 -2.36
N LEU A 513 12.23 -16.01 -1.35
CA LEU A 513 12.67 -17.14 -0.52
C LEU A 513 12.86 -18.42 -1.35
N MET A 514 11.95 -18.69 -2.30
CA MET A 514 12.05 -19.83 -3.21
C MET A 514 13.24 -19.72 -4.19
N LEU A 515 13.67 -18.48 -4.47
CA LEU A 515 14.86 -18.17 -5.28
C LEU A 515 16.14 -18.04 -4.44
N GLU A 516 16.08 -18.30 -3.13
CA GLU A 516 17.18 -18.21 -2.17
C GLU A 516 17.84 -16.81 -2.09
N ARG A 517 17.04 -15.77 -2.38
CA ARG A 517 17.39 -14.35 -2.35
C ARG A 517 16.84 -13.74 -1.05
N TYR A 518 17.54 -14.01 0.05
CA TYR A 518 17.01 -13.81 1.41
C TYR A 518 16.95 -12.34 1.83
N GLU A 519 17.88 -11.50 1.38
CA GLU A 519 17.90 -10.06 1.61
C GLU A 519 16.71 -9.36 0.93
N GLU A 520 16.41 -9.70 -0.33
CA GLU A 520 15.23 -9.17 -1.02
C GLU A 520 13.94 -9.71 -0.40
N ALA A 521 13.89 -11.00 -0.07
CA ALA A 521 12.75 -11.59 0.63
C ALA A 521 12.44 -10.88 1.95
N LEU A 522 13.49 -10.48 2.71
CA LEU A 522 13.35 -9.69 3.92
C LEU A 522 12.71 -8.32 3.60
N ALA A 523 13.30 -7.55 2.68
CA ALA A 523 12.84 -6.20 2.36
C ALA A 523 11.38 -6.18 1.82
N TRP A 524 10.98 -7.16 1.01
CA TRP A 524 9.60 -7.30 0.56
C TRP A 524 8.67 -7.77 1.69
N GLY A 525 9.14 -8.62 2.60
CA GLY A 525 8.40 -9.03 3.81
C GLY A 525 8.18 -7.91 4.83
N GLU A 526 9.16 -7.01 5.00
CA GLU A 526 9.07 -5.86 5.92
C GLU A 526 8.03 -4.87 5.41
N ARG A 527 8.07 -4.55 4.11
CA ARG A 527 7.02 -3.77 3.42
C ARG A 527 5.65 -4.45 3.53
N ALA A 528 5.59 -5.77 3.35
CA ALA A 528 4.33 -6.52 3.47
C ALA A 528 3.72 -6.51 4.88
N LEU A 529 4.53 -6.36 5.95
CA LEU A 529 4.03 -6.16 7.31
C LEU A 529 3.71 -4.70 7.64
N HIS A 530 4.41 -3.72 7.06
CA HIS A 530 4.05 -2.31 7.23
C HIS A 530 2.64 -2.04 6.70
N GLU A 531 2.34 -2.55 5.51
CA GLU A 531 1.04 -2.38 4.84
C GLU A 531 -0.06 -3.29 5.42
N MET A 532 0.28 -4.51 5.87
CA MET A 532 -0.67 -5.46 6.46
C MET A 532 -0.07 -6.20 7.67
N PRO A 533 -0.03 -5.58 8.87
CA PRO A 533 0.55 -6.19 10.08
C PRO A 533 -0.09 -7.52 10.48
N ASN A 534 -1.36 -7.72 10.15
CA ASN A 534 -2.14 -8.90 10.50
C ASN A 534 -2.10 -10.02 9.43
N TYR A 535 -1.30 -9.89 8.36
CA TYR A 535 -1.20 -10.93 7.34
C TYR A 535 -0.16 -11.99 7.71
N GLY A 536 -0.61 -13.15 8.18
CA GLY A 536 0.25 -14.24 8.67
C GLY A 536 1.26 -14.80 7.66
N SER A 537 1.09 -14.53 6.35
CA SER A 537 2.11 -14.87 5.35
C SER A 537 3.35 -13.98 5.43
N SER A 538 3.18 -12.66 5.61
CA SER A 538 4.28 -11.69 5.75
C SER A 538 5.21 -12.02 6.92
N HIS A 539 4.64 -12.35 8.10
CA HIS A 539 5.40 -12.81 9.27
C HIS A 539 6.30 -14.02 8.95
N ARG A 540 5.75 -15.03 8.28
CA ARG A 540 6.48 -16.27 7.93
C ARG A 540 7.57 -16.02 6.89
N VAL A 541 7.37 -15.07 5.96
CA VAL A 541 8.42 -14.62 5.04
C VAL A 541 9.61 -14.03 5.81
N LEU A 542 9.35 -13.12 6.75
CA LEU A 542 10.40 -12.53 7.59
C LEU A 542 11.14 -13.57 8.42
N ILE A 543 10.43 -14.49 9.07
CA ILE A 543 11.05 -15.52 9.92
C ILE A 543 12.03 -16.37 9.09
N MET A 544 11.61 -16.85 7.91
CA MET A 544 12.50 -17.65 7.06
C MET A 544 13.69 -16.84 6.53
N ALA A 545 13.48 -15.59 6.10
CA ALA A 545 14.56 -14.71 5.67
C ALA A 545 15.58 -14.48 6.79
N LEU A 546 15.14 -14.07 7.98
CA LEU A 546 15.99 -13.79 9.13
C LEU A 546 16.77 -15.04 9.59
N VAL A 547 16.17 -16.24 9.56
CA VAL A 547 16.88 -17.49 9.89
C VAL A 547 17.96 -17.81 8.85
N LYS A 548 17.66 -17.71 7.55
CA LYS A 548 18.66 -18.01 6.49
C LYS A 548 19.75 -16.92 6.39
N LEU A 549 19.47 -15.70 6.86
CA LEU A 549 20.45 -14.62 7.10
C LEU A 549 21.18 -14.72 8.47
N ASN A 550 20.94 -15.77 9.25
CA ASN A 550 21.52 -15.98 10.59
C ASN A 550 21.21 -14.86 11.63
N ARG A 551 20.16 -14.05 11.40
CA ARG A 551 19.66 -12.99 12.29
C ARG A 551 18.68 -13.58 13.32
N LEU A 552 19.17 -14.53 14.11
CA LEU A 552 18.33 -15.45 14.90
C LEU A 552 17.49 -14.77 16.00
N ASP A 553 17.98 -13.71 16.64
CA ASP A 553 17.22 -13.01 17.69
C ASP A 553 16.05 -12.19 17.11
N GLU A 554 16.24 -11.61 15.93
CA GLU A 554 15.18 -10.94 15.18
C GLU A 554 14.17 -11.96 14.63
N ALA A 555 14.63 -13.14 14.20
CA ALA A 555 13.76 -14.23 13.80
C ALA A 555 12.85 -14.70 14.95
N ARG A 556 13.39 -14.82 16.17
CA ARG A 556 12.62 -15.13 17.40
C ARG A 556 11.60 -14.03 17.69
N ALA A 557 11.98 -12.75 17.58
CA ALA A 557 11.07 -11.62 17.77
C ALA A 557 9.98 -11.54 16.68
N ALA A 558 10.24 -12.05 15.46
CA ALA A 558 9.22 -12.22 14.42
C ALA A 558 8.29 -13.42 14.70
N ALA A 559 8.84 -14.55 15.15
CA ALA A 559 8.06 -15.73 15.54
C ALA A 559 7.15 -15.46 16.75
N GLN A 560 7.62 -14.69 17.75
CA GLN A 560 6.79 -14.26 18.87
C GLN A 560 5.59 -13.43 18.38
N ARG A 561 5.81 -12.43 17.52
CA ARG A 561 4.72 -11.61 16.95
C ARG A 561 3.73 -12.44 16.11
N LEU A 562 4.21 -13.44 15.38
CA LEU A 562 3.35 -14.41 14.68
C LEU A 562 2.46 -15.18 15.66
N MET A 563 3.00 -15.66 16.78
CA MET A 563 2.24 -16.40 17.80
C MET A 563 1.30 -15.49 18.61
N GLU A 564 1.65 -14.23 18.83
CA GLU A 564 0.76 -13.23 19.47
C GLU A 564 -0.45 -12.92 18.58
N ALA A 565 -0.25 -12.79 17.26
CA ALA A 565 -1.33 -12.59 16.29
C ALA A 565 -2.13 -13.87 15.96
N PHE A 566 -1.49 -15.05 16.03
CA PHE A 566 -2.09 -16.35 15.72
C PHE A 566 -1.78 -17.39 16.82
N PRO A 567 -2.44 -17.33 18.00
CA PRO A 567 -2.08 -18.17 19.17
C PRO A 567 -2.30 -19.69 19.00
N THR A 568 -2.89 -20.13 17.88
CA THR A 568 -3.12 -21.54 17.53
C THR A 568 -2.24 -22.02 16.37
N TYR A 569 -1.27 -21.21 15.93
CA TYR A 569 -0.36 -21.57 14.84
C TYR A 569 0.84 -22.39 15.34
N THR A 570 1.06 -23.57 14.75
CA THR A 570 2.15 -24.50 15.13
C THR A 570 2.82 -25.12 13.89
N LEU A 571 3.95 -25.80 14.08
CA LEU A 571 4.65 -26.54 13.01
C LEU A 571 3.79 -27.71 12.49
N THR A 572 3.06 -28.42 13.36
CA THR A 572 2.11 -29.48 12.93
C THR A 572 1.05 -28.91 12.01
N LEU A 573 0.45 -27.77 12.36
CA LEU A 573 -0.50 -27.10 11.48
C LEU A 573 0.18 -26.68 10.17
N GLN A 574 1.37 -26.07 10.22
CA GLN A 574 2.10 -25.66 9.01
C GLN A 574 2.46 -26.84 8.10
N ARG A 575 2.77 -28.03 8.64
CA ARG A 575 3.00 -29.26 7.86
C ARG A 575 1.71 -29.75 7.20
N GLN A 576 0.58 -29.75 7.92
CA GLN A 576 -0.73 -30.14 7.40
C GLN A 576 -1.17 -29.22 6.23
N ILE A 577 -1.09 -27.90 6.43
CA ILE A 577 -1.54 -26.91 5.44
C ILE A 577 -0.49 -26.63 4.35
N ASN A 578 0.70 -27.26 4.41
CA ASN A 578 1.84 -27.00 3.51
C ASN A 578 1.41 -26.98 2.03
N PRO A 579 1.39 -25.80 1.37
CA PRO A 579 0.78 -25.63 0.06
C PRO A 579 1.81 -25.65 -1.09
N TRP A 580 3.07 -25.98 -0.82
CA TRP A 580 4.15 -25.94 -1.79
C TRP A 580 4.24 -27.24 -2.61
N GLN A 581 4.35 -27.13 -3.94
CA GLN A 581 4.65 -28.26 -4.81
C GLN A 581 6.10 -28.76 -4.61
N ASP A 582 7.04 -27.84 -4.39
CA ASP A 582 8.40 -28.18 -3.94
C ASP A 582 8.39 -28.54 -2.45
N LYS A 583 8.54 -29.84 -2.19
CA LYS A 583 8.66 -30.39 -0.83
C LYS A 583 9.96 -29.98 -0.14
N VAL A 584 11.05 -29.77 -0.88
CA VAL A 584 12.36 -29.38 -0.32
C VAL A 584 12.31 -27.91 0.16
N PHE A 585 11.68 -27.01 -0.60
CA PHE A 585 11.33 -25.69 -0.07
C PHE A 585 10.39 -25.80 1.15
N GLY A 586 9.33 -26.60 1.07
CA GLY A 586 8.37 -26.74 2.18
C GLY A 586 8.96 -27.30 3.48
N GLU A 587 9.92 -28.21 3.40
CA GLU A 587 10.67 -28.74 4.56
C GLU A 587 11.62 -27.67 5.14
N ARG A 588 12.39 -26.97 4.29
CA ARG A 588 13.26 -25.84 4.71
C ARG A 588 12.47 -24.67 5.33
N TYR A 589 11.24 -24.46 4.89
CA TYR A 589 10.31 -23.46 5.42
C TYR A 589 9.84 -23.81 6.84
N VAL A 590 9.45 -25.08 7.06
CA VAL A 590 9.06 -25.59 8.39
C VAL A 590 10.25 -25.64 9.35
N GLU A 591 11.44 -26.06 8.88
CA GLU A 591 12.69 -26.01 9.64
C GLU A 591 12.98 -24.59 10.17
N ALA A 592 12.90 -23.57 9.30
CA ALA A 592 13.19 -22.20 9.68
C ALA A 592 12.23 -21.67 10.77
N LEU A 593 10.94 -22.00 10.69
CA LEU A 593 9.96 -21.65 11.73
C LEU A 593 10.30 -22.30 13.08
N GLY A 594 10.76 -23.56 13.07
CA GLY A 594 11.20 -24.26 14.28
C GLY A 594 12.48 -23.66 14.88
N VAL A 595 13.47 -23.30 14.06
CA VAL A 595 14.70 -22.61 14.49
C VAL A 595 14.41 -21.25 15.14
N ALA A 596 13.36 -20.56 14.68
CA ALA A 596 12.88 -19.31 15.26
C ALA A 596 12.03 -19.48 16.53
N GLY A 597 11.68 -20.72 16.91
CA GLY A 597 10.96 -21.03 18.15
C GLY A 597 9.44 -21.19 18.03
N VAL A 598 8.90 -21.41 16.84
CA VAL A 598 7.49 -21.84 16.67
C VAL A 598 7.33 -23.27 17.23
N PRO A 599 6.33 -23.55 18.08
CA PRO A 599 6.12 -24.87 18.69
C PRO A 599 5.54 -25.89 17.70
N GLU A 600 5.67 -27.17 18.03
CA GLU A 600 5.08 -28.32 17.32
C GLU A 600 3.54 -28.29 17.28
#